data_AF-A0A1F4YLE7-F1
#
_entry.id   AF-A0A1F4YLE7-F1
#
_cell.length_a   1.000
_cell.length_b   1.000
_cell.length_c   1.000
_cell.angle_alpha   90.00
_cell.angle_beta   90.00
_cell.angle_gamma   90.00
#
_symmetry.space_group_name_H-M   'P 1'
#
loop_
_entity.id
_entity.type
_entity.pdbx_description
1 polymer ?
#
loop_
_entity_poly.entity_id
_entity_poly.type
_entity_poly.pdbx_seq_one_letter_code
_entity_poly.pdbx_strand_id
1 'polypeptide(L)'
;MTEEQFSKVTEQTDPLLTRYKRVSAMYKTILDLASKILYEMENSGSEKLIAALIEEKIRVADKIKRETEGLNLSPLGPGEVVNSATVREVKEIISDIKIMLGELFEREEKLTQLLKRRKPKLS
;
A
#
# COMPACT_ATOMS: atom_id res chain seq x y z
N MET A 1 22.04 17.26 -39.30
CA MET A 1 20.58 17.03 -39.35
C MET A 1 20.40 15.54 -39.15
N THR A 2 20.38 15.10 -37.88
CA THR A 2 19.17 14.69 -37.10
C THR A 2 18.49 13.49 -37.76
N GLU A 3 18.41 12.33 -37.13
CA GLU A 3 17.56 12.11 -35.94
C GLU A 3 18.19 11.15 -34.91
N GLU A 4 18.00 11.52 -33.65
CA GLU A 4 18.33 10.74 -32.46
C GLU A 4 17.41 9.51 -32.37
N GLN A 5 17.99 8.31 -32.29
CA GLN A 5 17.28 7.10 -31.88
C GLN A 5 17.09 7.11 -30.36
N PHE A 6 16.05 7.79 -29.88
CA PHE A 6 15.59 7.65 -28.51
C PHE A 6 14.57 6.52 -28.36
N SER A 7 14.88 5.65 -27.39
CA SER A 7 13.93 4.94 -26.53
C SER A 7 13.11 3.80 -27.13
N LYS A 8 13.70 2.61 -27.15
CA LYS A 8 12.98 1.43 -26.67
C LYS A 8 13.45 1.12 -25.25
N VAL A 9 12.94 1.90 -24.29
CA VAL A 9 12.80 1.37 -22.93
C VAL A 9 11.80 0.24 -23.09
N THR A 10 12.29 -0.99 -23.19
CA THR A 10 11.47 -2.17 -22.99
C THR A 10 11.01 -2.10 -21.53
N GLU A 11 9.86 -1.47 -21.29
CA GLU A 11 9.08 -1.73 -20.10
C GLU A 11 8.78 -3.23 -20.12
N GLN A 12 9.64 -4.01 -19.45
CA GLN A 12 9.35 -5.40 -19.18
C GLN A 12 8.10 -5.39 -18.33
N THR A 13 6.97 -5.72 -18.96
CA THR A 13 5.69 -5.86 -18.27
C THR A 13 5.85 -6.95 -17.22
N ASP A 14 5.95 -6.55 -15.95
CA ASP A 14 5.92 -7.48 -14.82
C ASP A 14 4.64 -8.31 -14.88
N PRO A 15 4.69 -9.64 -14.70
CA PRO A 15 3.50 -10.48 -14.70
C PRO A 15 2.47 -10.01 -13.66
N LEU A 16 1.19 -10.06 -14.02
CA LEU A 16 0.03 -9.67 -13.23
C LEU A 16 0.09 -10.21 -11.80
N LEU A 17 0.43 -11.48 -11.64
CA LEU A 17 0.56 -12.12 -10.34
C LEU A 17 1.66 -11.46 -9.48
N THR A 18 2.80 -11.13 -10.07
CA THR A 18 3.90 -10.44 -9.40
C THR A 18 3.47 -9.06 -8.91
N ARG A 19 2.70 -8.33 -9.73
CA ARG A 19 2.14 -7.02 -9.37
C ARG A 19 1.16 -7.14 -8.19
N TYR A 20 0.24 -8.11 -8.21
CA TYR A 20 -0.66 -8.37 -7.08
C TYR A 20 0.09 -8.79 -5.80
N LYS A 21 1.12 -9.64 -5.91
CA LYS A 21 1.98 -10.00 -4.76
C LYS A 21 2.69 -8.79 -4.17
N ARG A 22 3.20 -7.89 -5.02
CA ARG A 22 3.83 -6.63 -4.59
C ARG A 22 2.84 -5.74 -3.85
N VAL A 23 1.64 -5.54 -4.40
CA VAL A 23 0.56 -4.77 -3.75
C VAL A 23 0.21 -5.36 -2.39
N SER A 24 0.04 -6.69 -2.30
CA SER A 24 -0.22 -7.38 -1.03
C SER A 24 0.88 -7.15 0.00
N ALA A 25 2.16 -7.25 -0.39
CA ALA A 25 3.29 -6.99 0.50
C ALA A 25 3.28 -5.53 1.02
N MET A 26 2.97 -4.56 0.17
CA MET A 26 2.87 -3.16 0.59
C MET A 26 1.72 -2.93 1.57
N TYR A 27 0.57 -3.59 1.39
CA TYR A 27 -0.52 -3.53 2.39
C TYR A 27 -0.10 -4.10 3.75
N LYS A 28 0.68 -5.20 3.78
CA LYS A 28 1.26 -5.72 5.02
C LYS A 28 2.17 -4.69 5.69
N THR A 29 3.00 -3.99 4.92
CA THR A 29 3.85 -2.91 5.44
C THR A 29 3.04 -1.76 6.03
N ILE A 30 1.95 -1.33 5.37
CA ILE A 30 1.07 -0.28 5.93
C ILE A 30 0.46 -0.71 7.26
N LEU A 31 0.03 -1.98 7.34
CA LEU A 31 -0.59 -2.51 8.55
C LEU A 31 0.39 -2.57 9.73
N ASP A 32 1.63 -2.98 9.47
CA ASP A 32 2.72 -2.97 10.45
C ASP A 32 3.04 -1.54 10.90
N LEU A 33 3.15 -0.59 9.98
CA LEU A 33 3.37 0.82 10.31
C LEU A 33 2.22 1.40 11.16
N ALA A 34 0.97 1.12 10.81
CA ALA A 34 -0.19 1.53 11.61
C ALA A 34 -0.14 0.94 13.02
N SER A 35 0.32 -0.30 13.16
CA SER A 35 0.46 -0.98 14.45
C SER A 35 1.58 -0.36 15.29
N LYS A 36 2.71 -0.01 14.68
CA LYS A 36 3.81 0.72 15.33
C LYS A 36 3.37 2.11 15.78
N ILE A 37 2.67 2.86 14.95
CA ILE A 37 2.14 4.18 15.32
C ILE A 37 1.20 4.05 16.52
N LEU A 38 0.30 3.06 16.49
CA LEU A 38 -0.64 2.82 17.59
C LEU A 38 0.10 2.50 18.89
N TYR A 39 1.08 1.61 18.82
CA TYR A 39 1.93 1.25 19.96
C TYR A 39 2.63 2.49 20.55
N GLU A 40 3.28 3.30 19.72
CA GLU A 40 3.94 4.53 20.19
C GLU A 40 2.93 5.52 20.78
N MET A 41 1.74 5.65 20.20
CA MET A 41 0.69 6.52 20.73
C MET A 41 0.14 6.05 22.08
N GLU A 42 0.01 4.75 22.31
CA GLU A 42 -0.46 4.17 23.57
C GLU A 42 0.59 4.26 24.67
N ASN A 43 1.87 4.16 24.32
CA ASN A 43 2.98 4.07 25.27
C ASN A 43 3.74 5.40 25.47
N SER A 44 3.12 6.54 25.13
CA SER A 44 3.76 7.87 25.23
C SER A 44 5.08 7.97 24.46
N GLY A 45 5.16 7.28 23.33
CA GLY A 45 6.26 7.33 22.39
C GLY A 45 6.56 8.74 21.87
N SER A 46 7.77 8.91 21.35
CA SER A 46 8.24 10.21 20.87
C SER A 46 7.42 10.73 19.70
N GLU A 47 6.96 11.98 19.75
CA GLU A 47 6.26 12.63 18.64
C GLU A 47 7.09 12.62 17.34
N LYS A 48 8.42 12.74 17.46
CA LYS A 48 9.34 12.66 16.31
C LYS A 48 9.32 11.27 15.67
N LEU A 49 9.26 10.21 16.48
CA LEU A 49 9.17 8.84 15.97
C LEU A 49 7.81 8.58 15.33
N ILE A 50 6.72 9.02 15.97
CA ILE A 50 5.36 8.93 15.42
C ILE A 50 5.27 9.65 14.07
N ALA A 51 5.81 10.87 13.96
CA ALA A 51 5.85 11.62 12.71
C ALA A 51 6.63 10.88 11.61
N ALA A 52 7.81 10.32 11.94
CA ALA A 52 8.60 9.54 10.98
C ALA A 52 7.86 8.28 10.49
N LEU A 53 7.16 7.58 11.38
CA LEU A 53 6.34 6.42 11.02
C LEU A 53 5.16 6.80 10.12
N ILE A 54 4.52 7.95 10.37
CA ILE A 54 3.44 8.48 9.54
C ILE A 54 3.96 8.83 8.13
N GLU A 55 5.10 9.51 8.04
CA GLU A 55 5.71 9.85 6.74
C GLU A 55 6.01 8.59 5.91
N GLU A 56 6.59 7.56 6.52
CA GLU A 56 6.86 6.31 5.82
C GLU A 56 5.56 5.61 5.38
N LYS A 57 4.54 5.62 6.24
CA LYS A 57 3.21 5.07 5.89
C LYS A 57 2.59 5.79 4.69
N ILE A 58 2.73 7.11 4.61
CA ILE A 58 2.26 7.90 3.46
C ILE A 58 3.03 7.51 2.19
N ARG A 59 4.36 7.37 2.25
CA ARG A 59 5.17 6.96 1.09
C ARG A 59 4.77 5.58 0.57
N VAL A 60 4.47 4.62 1.46
CA VAL A 60 4.00 3.30 1.06
C VAL A 60 2.60 3.38 0.46
N ALA A 61 1.70 4.19 1.02
CA ALA A 61 0.36 4.41 0.45
C ALA A 61 0.42 4.99 -0.96
N ASP A 62 1.31 5.93 -1.23
CA ASP A 62 1.53 6.48 -2.57
C ASP A 62 2.02 5.42 -3.55
N LYS A 63 2.91 4.52 -3.13
CA LYS A 63 3.35 3.39 -3.95
C LYS A 63 2.20 2.44 -4.28
N ILE A 64 1.37 2.10 -3.30
CA ILE A 64 0.16 1.28 -3.52
C ILE A 64 -0.77 1.94 -4.52
N LYS A 65 -1.00 3.25 -4.39
CA LYS A 65 -1.86 3.99 -5.31
C LYS A 65 -1.35 3.89 -6.75
N ARG A 66 -0.07 4.15 -6.99
CA ARG A 66 0.54 4.05 -8.34
C ARG A 66 0.44 2.63 -8.92
N GLU A 67 0.71 1.62 -8.11
CA GLU A 67 0.69 0.22 -8.54
C GLU A 67 -0.73 -0.26 -8.84
N THR A 68 -1.72 0.16 -8.05
CA THR A 68 -3.14 -0.16 -8.28
C THR A 68 -3.77 0.62 -9.43
N GLU A 69 -3.39 1.88 -9.65
CA GLU A 69 -3.75 2.65 -10.86
C GLU A 69 -3.26 1.93 -12.12
N GLY A 70 -2.01 1.45 -12.12
CA GLY A 70 -1.48 0.67 -13.23
C GLY A 70 -2.22 -0.66 -13.45
N LEU A 71 -2.80 -1.27 -12.42
CA LEU A 71 -3.58 -2.52 -12.55
C LEU A 71 -4.97 -2.24 -13.15
N ASN A 72 -5.57 -1.09 -12.84
CA ASN A 72 -6.86 -0.69 -13.40
C ASN A 72 -6.76 -0.31 -14.88
N LEU A 73 -5.65 0.31 -15.29
CA LEU A 73 -5.46 0.79 -16.67
C LEU A 73 -5.08 -0.33 -17.65
N SER A 74 -4.34 -1.34 -17.20
CA SER A 74 -3.97 -2.49 -18.02
C SER A 74 -3.82 -3.73 -17.12
N PRO A 75 -4.92 -4.45 -16.86
CA PRO A 75 -4.88 -5.65 -16.03
C PRO A 75 -4.18 -6.82 -16.73
N LEU A 76 -3.98 -6.75 -18.05
CA LEU A 76 -3.31 -7.77 -18.85
C LEU A 76 -2.37 -7.10 -19.83
N GLY A 77 -1.08 -7.46 -19.79
CA GLY A 77 -0.15 -7.05 -20.82
C GLY A 77 -0.48 -7.69 -22.18
N PRO A 78 -0.14 -7.06 -23.32
CA PRO A 78 -0.23 -7.72 -24.61
C PRO A 78 0.69 -8.95 -24.64
N GLY A 79 0.10 -10.15 -24.66
CA GLY A 79 0.82 -11.44 -24.65
C GLY A 79 0.73 -12.24 -23.34
N GLU A 80 0.00 -11.74 -22.34
CA GLU A 80 -0.10 -12.41 -21.05
C GLU A 80 -1.12 -13.56 -21.06
N VAL A 81 -0.64 -14.80 -20.97
CA VAL A 81 -1.50 -15.99 -20.89
C VAL A 81 -1.92 -16.20 -19.44
N VAL A 82 -3.16 -15.84 -19.12
CA VAL A 82 -3.76 -16.07 -17.80
C VAL A 82 -4.43 -17.43 -17.77
N ASN A 83 -3.88 -18.34 -16.95
CA ASN A 83 -4.49 -19.64 -16.67
C ASN A 83 -5.36 -19.59 -15.39
N SER A 84 -6.18 -20.62 -15.19
CA SER A 84 -7.12 -20.70 -14.06
C SER A 84 -6.43 -20.69 -12.68
N ALA A 85 -5.21 -21.20 -12.57
CA ALA A 85 -4.44 -21.17 -11.32
C ALA A 85 -4.02 -19.74 -10.97
N THR A 86 -3.51 -18.97 -11.94
CA THR A 86 -3.17 -17.55 -11.77
C THR A 86 -4.40 -16.73 -11.34
N VAL A 87 -5.56 -16.96 -11.96
CA VAL A 87 -6.81 -16.28 -11.57
C VAL A 87 -7.19 -16.59 -10.13
N ARG A 88 -7.09 -17.85 -9.71
CA ARG A 88 -7.41 -18.26 -8.35
C ARG A 88 -6.48 -17.58 -7.35
N GLU A 89 -5.17 -17.59 -7.58
CA GLU A 89 -4.20 -16.99 -6.68
C GLU A 89 -4.38 -15.47 -6.57
N VAL A 90 -4.68 -14.78 -7.68
CA VAL A 90 -5.02 -13.36 -7.65
C VAL A 90 -6.28 -13.09 -6.82
N LYS A 91 -7.31 -13.93 -6.92
CA LYS A 91 -8.53 -13.80 -6.08
C LYS A 91 -8.23 -13.99 -4.59
N GLU A 92 -7.37 -14.95 -4.24
CA GLU A 92 -6.93 -15.17 -2.86
C GLU A 92 -6.16 -13.94 -2.35
N ILE A 93 -5.22 -13.40 -3.14
CA ILE A 93 -4.49 -12.17 -2.80
C ILE A 93 -5.43 -10.98 -2.59
N ILE A 94 -6.43 -10.79 -3.46
CA ILE A 94 -7.41 -9.71 -3.31
C ILE A 94 -8.24 -9.88 -2.04
N SER A 95 -8.60 -11.12 -1.69
CA SER A 95 -9.31 -11.43 -0.44
C SER A 95 -8.47 -11.04 0.78
N ASP A 96 -7.18 -11.41 0.79
CA ASP A 96 -6.25 -11.04 1.87
C ASP A 96 -6.10 -9.52 2.00
N ILE A 97 -5.99 -8.82 0.86
CA ILE A 97 -5.93 -7.35 0.85
C ILE A 97 -7.20 -6.73 1.48
N LYS A 98 -8.39 -7.27 1.18
CA LYS A 98 -9.64 -6.79 1.77
C LYS A 98 -9.68 -6.98 3.29
N ILE A 99 -9.17 -8.11 3.78
CA ILE A 99 -9.05 -8.36 5.22
C ILE A 99 -8.11 -7.33 5.85
N MET A 100 -6.92 -7.14 5.28
CA MET A 100 -5.95 -6.14 5.76
C MET A 100 -6.50 -4.71 5.75
N LEU A 101 -7.30 -4.35 4.76
CA LEU A 101 -7.98 -3.05 4.69
C LEU A 101 -8.97 -2.85 5.84
N GLY A 102 -9.74 -3.90 6.17
CA GLY A 102 -10.65 -3.88 7.32
C GLY A 102 -9.90 -3.64 8.62
N GLU A 103 -8.84 -4.41 8.86
CA GLU A 103 -8.05 -4.23 10.08
C GLU A 103 -7.27 -2.90 10.12
N LEU A 104 -6.85 -2.37 8.97
CA LEU A 104 -6.24 -1.06 8.89
C LEU A 104 -7.25 0.01 9.31
N PHE A 105 -8.47 -0.05 8.81
CA PHE A 105 -9.54 0.88 9.18
C PHE A 105 -9.79 0.88 10.70
N GLU A 106 -9.86 -0.29 11.33
CA GLU A 106 -10.01 -0.40 12.78
C GLU A 106 -8.85 0.25 13.56
N ARG A 107 -7.60 0.08 13.07
CA ARG A 107 -6.42 0.71 13.69
C ARG A 107 -6.44 2.23 13.52
N GLU A 108 -6.81 2.74 12.34
CA GLU A 108 -6.95 4.18 12.10
C GLU A 108 -8.05 4.81 12.96
N GLU A 109 -9.13 4.09 13.21
CA GLU A 109 -10.18 4.55 14.12
C GLU A 109 -9.65 4.69 15.55
N LYS A 110 -8.91 3.69 16.05
CA LYS A 110 -8.26 3.75 17.37
C LYS A 110 -7.27 4.92 17.46
N LEU A 111 -6.43 5.11 16.45
CA LEU A 111 -5.50 6.25 16.36
C LEU A 111 -6.25 7.59 16.46
N THR A 112 -7.34 7.72 15.70
CA THR A 112 -8.19 8.92 15.71
C THR A 112 -8.78 9.19 17.11
N GLN A 113 -9.23 8.15 17.81
CA GLN A 113 -9.73 8.27 19.18
C GLN A 113 -8.64 8.71 20.16
N LEU A 114 -7.43 8.15 20.07
CA LEU A 114 -6.30 8.57 20.91
C LEU A 114 -5.89 10.03 20.65
N LEU A 115 -5.86 10.47 19.39
CA LEU A 115 -5.59 11.87 19.03
C LEU A 115 -6.63 12.82 19.62
N LYS A 116 -7.92 12.45 19.59
CA LYS A 116 -9.00 13.25 20.20
C LYS A 116 -8.84 13.39 21.71
N ARG A 117 -8.35 12.36 22.40
CA ARG A 117 -8.10 12.39 23.86
C ARG A 117 -6.91 13.28 24.24
N ARG A 118 -5.90 13.40 23.37
CA ARG A 118 -4.68 14.20 23.62
C ARG A 118 -4.86 15.71 23.39
N LYS A 119 -5.91 16.15 22.67
CA LYS A 119 -6.21 17.59 22.58
C LYS A 119 -6.84 18.04 23.91
N PRO A 120 -6.21 18.95 24.68
CA PRO A 120 -6.92 19.61 25.77
C PRO A 120 -8.11 20.34 25.17
N LYS A 121 -9.28 20.28 25.82
CA LYS A 121 -10.28 21.33 25.62
C LYS A 121 -9.57 22.63 25.93
N LEU A 122 -9.28 23.43 24.91
CA LEU A 122 -8.92 24.83 25.10
C LEU A 122 -10.09 25.46 25.83
N SER A 123 -9.90 25.63 27.14
CA SER A 123 -10.75 26.41 28.05
C SER A 123 -10.53 27.89 27.81
#